data_AF-A0A2W6MZH2-F1
#
_entry.id   AF-A0A2W6MZH2-F1
#
_cell.length_a   1.000
_cell.length_b   1.000
_cell.length_c   1.000
_cell.angle_alpha   90.00
_cell.angle_beta   90.00
_cell.angle_gamma   90.00
#
_symmetry.space_group_name_H-M   'P 1'
#
loop_
_entity.id
_entity.type
_entity.pdbx_description
1 polymer ?
#
loop_
_entity_poly.entity_id
_entity_poly.type
_entity_poly.pdbx_seq_one_letter_code
_entity_poly.pdbx_strand_id
1 'polypeptide(L)'
;MNWLNELKIAYLNKNDERLSQLLDNTPMLKTREEMFEALAILEQITSYAKAQKDALWIEMKKLKQTKQFLPKEQKISRLNISF
;
A
#
# COMPACT_ATOMS: atom_id res chain seq x y z
N MET A 1 -25.10 -7.92 -6.52
CA MET A 1 -24.62 -7.20 -5.32
C MET A 1 -24.42 -5.73 -5.66
N ASN A 2 -24.75 -4.81 -4.75
CA ASN A 2 -24.53 -3.36 -4.93
C ASN A 2 -23.03 -3.04 -4.77
N TRP A 3 -22.50 -2.07 -5.52
CA TRP A 3 -21.11 -1.62 -5.45
C TRP A 3 -20.67 -1.27 -4.03
N LEU A 4 -21.55 -0.66 -3.22
CA LEU A 4 -21.27 -0.37 -1.81
C LEU A 4 -20.98 -1.63 -0.99
N ASN A 5 -21.70 -2.71 -1.25
CA ASN A 5 -21.46 -3.98 -0.55
C ASN A 5 -20.15 -4.62 -1.01
N GLU A 6 -19.85 -4.56 -2.31
CA GLU A 6 -18.56 -5.02 -2.84
C GLU A 6 -17.39 -4.23 -2.22
N LEU A 7 -17.55 -2.91 -2.05
CA LEU A 7 -16.55 -2.04 -1.43
C LEU A 7 -16.31 -2.42 0.04
N LYS A 8 -17.39 -2.65 0.81
CA LYS A 8 -17.27 -3.13 2.20
C LYS A 8 -16.59 -4.49 2.27
N ILE A 9 -16.97 -5.43 1.40
CA ILE A 9 -16.37 -6.77 1.35
C ILE A 9 -14.88 -6.67 1.02
N ALA A 10 -14.52 -5.87 0.02
CA ALA A 10 -13.13 -5.66 -0.37
C ALA A 10 -12.31 -5.05 0.78
N TYR A 11 -12.87 -4.08 1.50
CA TYR A 11 -12.26 -3.48 2.68
C TYR A 11 -12.08 -4.49 3.82
N LEU A 12 -13.12 -5.24 4.17
CA LEU A 12 -13.07 -6.26 5.23
C LEU A 12 -12.05 -7.36 4.93
N ASN A 13 -11.96 -7.77 3.67
CA ASN A 13 -11.01 -8.78 3.22
C ASN A 13 -9.60 -8.21 2.99
N LYS A 14 -9.39 -6.91 3.18
CA LYS A 14 -8.11 -6.21 2.91
C LYS A 14 -7.59 -6.51 1.49
N ASN A 15 -8.50 -6.59 0.52
CA ASN A 15 -8.16 -6.86 -0.87
C ASN A 15 -7.90 -5.54 -1.59
N ASP A 16 -6.64 -5.09 -1.56
CA ASP A 16 -6.22 -3.80 -2.11
C ASP A 16 -6.44 -3.69 -3.62
N GLU A 17 -6.26 -4.78 -4.37
CA GLU A 17 -6.51 -4.80 -5.81
C GLU A 17 -8.00 -4.57 -6.11
N ARG A 18 -8.87 -5.29 -5.41
CA ARG A 18 -10.32 -5.13 -5.57
C ARG A 18 -10.79 -3.75 -5.11
N LEU A 19 -10.21 -3.22 -4.03
CA LEU A 19 -10.48 -1.84 -3.59
C LEU A 19 -10.11 -0.85 -4.68
N SER A 20 -8.91 -0.94 -5.28
CA SER A 20 -8.49 -0.05 -6.37
C SER A 20 -9.44 -0.13 -7.55
N GLN A 21 -9.77 -1.34 -8.00
CA GLN A 21 -10.72 -1.54 -9.11
C GLN A 21 -12.09 -0.90 -8.83
N LEU A 22 -12.60 -1.02 -7.60
CA LEU A 22 -13.90 -0.46 -7.22
C LEU A 22 -13.86 1.07 -7.11
N LEU A 23 -12.75 1.64 -6.62
CA LEU A 23 -12.54 3.09 -6.54
C LEU A 23 -12.39 3.72 -7.94
N ASP A 24 -11.67 3.05 -8.84
CA ASP A 24 -11.51 3.49 -10.24
C ASP A 24 -12.84 3.46 -11.00
N ASN A 25 -13.75 2.56 -10.62
CA ASN A 25 -15.07 2.39 -11.22
C ASN A 25 -16.20 2.84 -10.29
N THR A 26 -16.04 4.00 -9.65
CA THR A 26 -17.05 4.55 -8.74
C THR A 26 -18.34 4.89 -9.50
N PRO A 27 -19.50 4.28 -9.15
CA PRO A 27 -20.76 4.55 -9.81
C PRO A 27 -21.36 5.89 -9.36
N MET A 28 -22.35 6.38 -10.10
CA MET A 28 -23.15 7.51 -9.67
C MET A 28 -24.10 7.07 -8.54
N LEU A 29 -23.86 7.59 -7.33
CA LEU A 29 -24.72 7.37 -6.16
C LEU A 29 -25.98 8.23 -6.31
N LYS A 30 -27.16 7.65 -6.04
CA LYS A 30 -28.45 8.30 -6.35
C LYS A 30 -29.13 8.83 -5.11
N THR A 31 -28.95 8.17 -3.97
CA THR A 31 -29.61 8.56 -2.72
C THR A 31 -28.62 9.21 -1.76
N ARG A 32 -29.14 10.09 -0.91
CA ARG A 32 -28.38 10.71 0.17
C ARG A 32 -27.79 9.65 1.12
N GLU A 33 -28.55 8.61 1.41
CA GLU A 33 -28.11 7.51 2.30
C GLU A 33 -26.92 6.77 1.70
N GLU A 34 -26.98 6.43 0.40
CA GLU A 34 -25.85 5.80 -0.31
C GLU A 34 -24.59 6.68 -0.27
N MET A 35 -24.75 8.01 -0.40
CA MET A 35 -23.63 8.95 -0.34
C MET A 35 -23.00 9.02 1.06
N PHE A 36 -23.81 9.08 2.12
CA PHE A 36 -23.29 9.07 3.49
C PHE A 36 -22.60 7.76 3.83
N GLU A 37 -23.18 6.64 3.39
CA GLU A 37 -22.58 5.34 3.59
C GLU A 37 -21.25 5.20 2.82
N ALA A 38 -21.21 5.62 1.56
CA ALA A 38 -19.97 5.67 0.78
C ALA A 38 -18.90 6.51 1.47
N LEU A 39 -19.26 7.70 1.94
CA LEU A 39 -18.34 8.60 2.63
C LEU A 39 -17.72 7.94 3.87
N ALA A 40 -18.56 7.35 4.73
CA ALA A 40 -18.07 6.68 5.94
C ALA A 40 -17.12 5.52 5.63
N ILE A 41 -17.41 4.75 4.58
CA ILE A 41 -16.53 3.65 4.15
C ILE A 41 -15.22 4.18 3.57
N LEU A 42 -15.27 5.25 2.76
CA LEU A 42 -14.08 5.87 2.16
C LEU A 42 -13.16 6.47 3.23
N GLU A 43 -13.69 7.03 4.31
CA GLU A 43 -12.90 7.50 5.45
C GLU A 43 -12.15 6.34 6.14
N GLN A 44 -12.79 5.19 6.28
CA GLN A 44 -12.15 3.98 6.81
C GLN A 44 -11.05 3.46 5.88
N ILE A 45 -11.33 3.38 4.58
CA ILE A 45 -10.34 2.98 3.56
C ILE A 45 -9.14 3.94 3.55
N THR A 46 -9.38 5.24 3.66
CA THR A 46 -8.32 6.26 3.70
C THR A 46 -7.43 6.08 4.94
N SER A 47 -8.05 5.82 6.09
CA SER A 47 -7.33 5.56 7.35
C SER A 47 -6.49 4.30 7.25
N TYR A 48 -7.03 3.25 6.63
CA TYR A 48 -6.32 2.00 6.37
C TYR A 48 -5.11 2.20 5.43
N ALA A 49 -5.30 2.90 4.30
CA ALA A 49 -4.23 3.19 3.35
C ALA A 49 -3.11 4.02 3.99
N LYS A 50 -3.46 4.98 4.86
CA LYS A 50 -2.47 5.76 5.61
C LYS A 50 -1.64 4.88 6.55
N ALA A 51 -2.27 3.97 7.29
CA ALA A 51 -1.57 3.04 8.16
C ALA A 51 -0.61 2.14 7.38
N GLN A 52 -1.03 1.63 6.22
CA GLN A 52 -0.16 0.85 5.34
C GLN A 52 1.05 1.66 4.86
N LYS A 53 0.83 2.90 4.41
CA LYS A 53 1.90 3.80 3.97
C LYS A 53 2.92 4.04 5.09
N ASP A 54 2.44 4.30 6.30
CA ASP A 54 3.32 4.59 7.45
C ASP A 54 4.13 3.34 7.85
N ALA A 55 3.52 2.16 7.83
CA ALA A 55 4.22 0.89 8.06
C ALA A 55 5.32 0.64 7.01
N LEU A 56 4.99 0.79 5.72
CA LEU A 56 5.94 0.65 4.63
C LEU A 56 7.09 1.64 4.75
N TRP A 57 6.81 2.89 5.12
CA TRP A 57 7.84 3.91 5.32
C TRP A 57 8.84 3.51 6.40
N ILE A 58 8.36 2.94 7.52
CA ILE A 58 9.22 2.44 8.60
C ILE A 58 10.12 1.30 8.09
N GLU A 59 9.55 0.36 7.33
CA GLU A 59 10.32 -0.76 6.74
C GLU A 59 11.38 -0.27 5.76
N MET A 60 11.02 0.66 4.86
CA MET A 60 11.97 1.29 3.94
C MET A 60 13.09 2.02 4.67
N LYS A 61 12.78 2.70 5.78
CA LYS A 61 13.80 3.34 6.62
C LYS A 61 14.79 2.33 7.19
N LYS A 62 14.30 1.19 7.68
CA LYS A 62 15.15 0.08 8.16
C LYS A 62 16.02 -0.47 7.02
N LEU A 63 15.44 -0.72 5.85
CA LEU A 63 16.19 -1.18 4.67
C LEU A 63 17.27 -0.19 4.23
N LYS A 64 17.01 1.11 4.31
CA LYS A 64 18.02 2.14 4.00
C LYS A 64 19.16 2.13 5.02
N GLN A 65 18.86 1.90 6.30
CA GLN A 65 19.87 1.77 7.34
C GLN A 65 20.71 0.50 7.15
N THR A 66 20.09 -0.66 6.90
CA THR A 66 20.82 -1.91 6.69
C THR A 66 21.76 -1.84 5.48
N LYS A 67 21.36 -1.14 4.40
CA LYS A 67 22.25 -0.86 3.26
C LYS A 67 23.54 -0.13 3.64
N GLN A 68 23.56 0.67 4.71
CA GLN A 68 24.78 1.36 5.17
C GLN A 68 25.79 0.42 5.84
N PHE A 69 25.30 -0.72 6.36
CA PHE A 69 26.14 -1.74 6.98
C PHE A 69 26.58 -2.83 6.00
N LEU A 70 26.03 -2.84 4.77
CA LEU A 70 26.56 -3.69 3.71
C LEU A 70 27.96 -3.17 3.34
N PRO A 71 28.98 -4.04 3.25
CA PRO A 71 30.28 -3.65 2.78
C PRO A 71 30.10 -2.99 1.42
N LYS A 72 30.50 -1.72 1.27
CA LYS A 72 30.73 -1.15 -0.06
C LYS A 72 31.67 -2.13 -0.72
N GLU A 73 31.26 -2.76 -1.82
CA GLU A 73 32.12 -3.65 -2.60
C GLU A 73 33.45 -2.92 -2.78
N GLN A 74 34.44 -3.28 -1.96
CA GLN A 74 35.80 -2.87 -2.20
C GLN A 74 36.08 -3.60 -3.50
N LYS A 75 36.23 -2.83 -4.59
CA LYS A 75 36.81 -3.34 -5.84
C LYS A 75 38.00 -4.18 -5.39
N ILE A 76 37.87 -5.49 -5.47
CA ILE A 76 38.94 -6.42 -5.12
C ILE A 76 39.99 -6.10 -6.15
N SER A 77 40.94 -5.22 -5.79
CA SER A 77 42.16 -5.00 -6.53
C SER A 77 42.77 -6.37 -6.64
N ARG A 78 42.67 -6.99 -7.82
CA ARG A 78 43.22 -8.31 -8.09
C ARG A 78 44.66 -8.27 -7.61
N LEU A 79 44.93 -8.91 -6.47
CA LEU A 79 46.29 -9.06 -5.96
C LEU A 79 47.02 -9.85 -7.05
N ASN A 80 47.91 -9.16 -7.74
CA ASN A 80 48.71 -9.73 -8.81
C ASN A 80 49.77 -10.59 -8.13
N ILE A 81 49.42 -11.85 -7.82
CA ILE A 81 50.37 -12.84 -7.30
C ILE A 81 50.87 -13.62 -8.50
N SER A 82 51.94 -13.13 -9.11
CA SER A 82 52.77 -13.91 -10.03
C SER A 82 53.96 -14.45 -9.25
N PHE A 83 53.99 -15.79 -9.13
CA PHE A 83 55.12 -16.57 -8.61
C PHE A 83 56.28 -16.59 -9.60
#